data_AF-A0A0D6Z8Q4-F1
#
_entry.id   AF-A0A0D6Z8Q4-F1
#
_cell.length_a   1.000
_cell.length_b   1.000
_cell.length_c   1.000
_cell.angle_alpha   90.00
_cell.angle_beta   90.00
_cell.angle_gamma   90.00
#
_symmetry.space_group_name_H-M   'P 1'
#
loop_
_entity.id
_entity.type
_entity.pdbx_description
1 polymer ?
#
loop_
_entity_poly.entity_id
_entity_poly.type
_entity_poly.pdbx_seq_one_letter_code
_entity_poly.pdbx_strand_id
1 'polypeptide(L)'
;MSTDLAEKIGIIAEENDMIYRISGVGGSEFVFSKTVNSIKIGNMEVQSFTLEVGAMNYDFNLDGIIGLDLLQEIKAIINIDMLTLDMNC
;
A
#
# COMPACT_ATOMS: atom_id res chain seq x y z
N MET A 1 -0.16 1.49 -4.11
CA MET A 1 0.48 2.82 -4.15
C MET A 1 0.43 3.34 -5.58
N SER A 2 0.35 4.66 -5.78
CA SER A 2 0.37 5.24 -7.13
C SER A 2 1.75 5.12 -7.77
N THR A 3 1.79 4.95 -9.10
CA THR A 3 3.05 4.90 -9.85
C THR A 3 3.87 6.16 -9.67
N ASP A 4 3.23 7.33 -9.68
CA ASP A 4 3.91 8.63 -9.55
C ASP A 4 4.65 8.78 -8.21
N LEU A 5 4.06 8.27 -7.11
CA LEU A 5 4.70 8.28 -5.81
C LEU A 5 5.81 7.23 -5.74
N ALA A 6 5.55 6.03 -6.27
CA ALA A 6 6.51 4.94 -6.31
C ALA A 6 7.82 5.35 -7.00
N GLU A 7 7.71 5.98 -8.18
CA GLU A 7 8.87 6.45 -8.94
C GLU A 7 9.70 7.48 -8.16
N LYS A 8 9.05 8.40 -7.45
CA LYS A 8 9.74 9.43 -6.63
C LYS A 8 10.58 8.83 -5.50
N ILE A 9 10.19 7.67 -4.98
CA ILE A 9 10.93 6.96 -3.92
C ILE A 9 11.81 5.83 -4.47
N GLY A 10 12.00 5.76 -5.79
CA GLY A 10 12.88 4.79 -6.44
C GLY A 10 12.27 3.39 -6.62
N ILE A 11 10.96 3.24 -6.44
CA ILE A 11 10.24 2.00 -6.69
C ILE A 11 9.72 2.05 -8.13
N ILE A 12 10.42 1.36 -9.02
CA ILE A 12 10.08 1.24 -10.44
C ILE A 12 9.83 -0.21 -10.81
N ALA A 13 8.98 -0.45 -11.80
CA ALA A 13 8.74 -1.79 -12.31
C ALA A 13 10.01 -2.34 -13.00
N GLU A 14 10.37 -3.57 -12.68
CA GLU A 14 11.48 -4.32 -13.27
C GLU A 14 10.95 -5.48 -14.12
N GLU A 15 11.76 -5.99 -15.06
CA GLU A 15 11.35 -7.05 -15.99
C GLU A 15 10.85 -8.33 -15.30
N ASN A 16 11.32 -8.58 -14.08
CA ASN A 16 10.98 -9.79 -13.31
C ASN A 16 9.87 -9.55 -12.27
N ASP A 17 9.33 -8.32 -12.16
CA ASP A 17 8.25 -8.05 -11.23
C ASP A 17 6.96 -8.75 -11.69
N MET A 18 6.27 -9.37 -10.75
CA MET A 18 5.01 -10.04 -11.04
C MET A 18 3.91 -9.00 -11.27
N ILE A 19 3.24 -9.12 -12.42
CA ILE A 19 2.06 -8.32 -12.76
C ILE A 19 0.81 -9.06 -12.28
N TYR A 20 0.01 -8.37 -11.48
CA TYR A 20 -1.27 -8.85 -10.98
C TYR A 20 -2.42 -8.05 -11.58
N ARG A 21 -3.58 -8.69 -11.65
CA ARG A 21 -4.84 -8.01 -11.89
C ARG A 21 -5.63 -8.00 -10.58
N ILE A 22 -5.72 -6.84 -9.95
CA ILE A 22 -6.56 -6.64 -8.77
C ILE A 22 -7.98 -6.32 -9.22
N SER A 23 -8.97 -6.70 -8.41
CA SER A 23 -10.38 -6.43 -8.67
C SER A 23 -11.04 -5.96 -7.38
N GLY A 24 -11.73 -4.84 -7.43
CA GLY A 24 -12.40 -4.22 -6.30
C GLY A 24 -13.69 -3.51 -6.71
N VAL A 25 -14.23 -2.68 -5.81
CA VAL A 25 -15.49 -1.95 -6.03
C VAL A 25 -15.41 -1.02 -7.25
N GLY A 26 -14.24 -0.45 -7.52
CA GLY A 26 -13.98 0.43 -8.68
C GLY A 26 -13.66 -0.28 -10.00
N GLY A 27 -13.75 -1.61 -10.07
CA GLY A 27 -13.40 -2.39 -11.25
C GLY A 27 -12.10 -3.17 -11.08
N SER A 28 -11.38 -3.42 -12.18
CA SER A 28 -10.13 -4.19 -12.15
C SER A 28 -8.98 -3.38 -12.71
N GLU A 29 -7.83 -3.46 -12.05
CA GLU A 29 -6.62 -2.72 -12.42
C GLU A 29 -5.43 -3.68 -12.51
N PHE A 30 -4.47 -3.34 -13.37
CA PHE A 30 -3.18 -4.01 -13.39
C PHE A 30 -2.21 -3.30 -12.46
N VAL A 31 -1.54 -4.09 -11.64
CA VAL A 31 -0.52 -3.61 -10.69
C VAL A 31 0.72 -4.48 -10.84
N PHE A 32 1.89 -3.92 -10.57
CA PHE A 32 3.08 -4.71 -10.31
C PHE A 32 3.30 -4.79 -8.80
N SER A 33 3.87 -5.90 -8.35
CA SER A 33 4.19 -6.10 -6.94
C SER A 33 5.68 -5.96 -6.71
N LYS A 34 6.07 -5.30 -5.61
CA LYS A 34 7.47 -5.21 -5.18
C LYS A 34 7.59 -5.35 -3.66
N THR A 35 8.59 -6.09 -3.21
CA THR A 35 8.94 -6.17 -1.78
C THR A 35 9.88 -5.03 -1.42
N VAL A 36 9.48 -4.22 -0.45
CA VAL A 36 10.29 -3.15 0.12
C VAL A 36 10.98 -3.60 1.40
N ASN A 37 12.10 -2.96 1.74
CA ASN A 37 12.85 -3.28 2.94
C ASN A 37 12.04 -3.02 4.21
N SER A 38 11.30 -1.92 4.25
CA SER A 38 10.36 -1.65 5.33
C SER A 38 9.25 -0.68 4.96
N ILE A 39 8.16 -0.75 5.73
CA ILE A 39 7.09 0.25 5.76
C ILE A 39 7.04 0.82 7.16
N LYS A 40 7.01 2.16 7.25
CA LYS A 40 6.93 2.87 8.52
C LYS A 40 5.59 3.61 8.64
N ILE A 41 4.85 3.35 9.71
CA ILE A 41 3.62 4.07 10.07
C ILE A 41 3.80 4.63 11.48
N GLY A 42 3.95 5.96 11.59
CA GLY A 42 4.27 6.61 12.86
C GLY A 42 5.57 6.06 13.45
N ASN A 43 5.47 5.41 14.62
CA ASN A 43 6.62 4.81 15.32
C ASN A 43 6.82 3.32 15.00
N MET A 44 5.97 2.72 14.17
CA MET A 44 6.08 1.30 13.82
C MET A 44 6.78 1.10 12.50
N GLU A 45 7.47 -0.03 12.42
CA GLU A 45 8.17 -0.47 11.22
C GLU A 45 7.86 -1.95 10.97
N VAL A 46 7.35 -2.25 9.77
CA VAL A 46 7.19 -3.60 9.26
C VAL A 46 8.30 -3.85 8.26
N GLN A 47 9.09 -4.90 8.46
CA GLN A 47 10.19 -5.26 7.56
C GLN A 47 9.71 -6.18 6.45
N SER A 48 10.37 -6.10 5.30
CA SER A 48 10.18 -7.01 4.16
C SER A 48 8.72 -7.15 3.75
N PHE A 49 8.08 -6.03 3.43
CA PHE A 49 6.65 -6.00 3.09
C PHE A 49 6.45 -5.90 1.58
N THR A 50 5.48 -6.65 1.06
CA THR A 50 5.14 -6.63 -0.36
C THR A 50 4.04 -5.62 -0.62
N LEU A 51 4.30 -4.64 -1.49
CA LEU A 51 3.33 -3.64 -1.89
C LEU A 51 2.94 -3.81 -3.36
N GLU A 52 1.77 -3.30 -3.70
CA GLU A 52 1.24 -3.27 -5.06
C GLU A 52 1.27 -1.83 -5.57
N VAL A 53 1.79 -1.63 -6.79
CA VAL A 53 1.88 -0.32 -7.44
C VAL A 53 1.06 -0.34 -8.72
N GLY A 54 0.19 0.67 -8.87
CA GLY A 54 -0.71 0.79 -10.02
C GLY A 54 -1.01 2.25 -10.35
N ALA A 55 -1.74 2.45 -11.45
CA ALA A 55 -2.07 3.78 -11.93
C ALA A 55 -2.96 4.57 -10.95
N MET A 56 -3.84 3.90 -10.20
CA MET A 56 -4.75 4.54 -9.24
C MET A 56 -5.56 5.68 -9.85
N ASN A 57 -6.03 5.50 -11.09
CA ASN A 57 -6.80 6.50 -11.84
C ASN A 57 -8.25 6.56 -11.35
N TYR A 58 -8.45 7.00 -10.11
CA TYR A 58 -9.75 7.26 -9.52
C TYR A 58 -10.19 8.71 -9.79
N ASP A 59 -11.48 9.02 -9.63
CA ASP A 59 -12.03 10.39 -9.76
C ASP A 59 -11.53 11.36 -8.67
N PHE A 60 -10.55 10.95 -7.86
CA PHE A 60 -9.92 11.71 -6.79
C PHE A 60 -8.45 11.30 -6.63
N ASN A 61 -7.64 12.20 -6.08
CA ASN A 61 -6.22 11.94 -5.84
C ASN A 61 -6.03 11.02 -4.64
N LEU A 62 -5.31 9.92 -4.84
CA LEU A 62 -4.98 8.95 -3.81
C LEU A 62 -3.53 8.46 -4.02
N ASP A 63 -2.70 8.62 -2.99
CA ASP A 63 -1.30 8.18 -3.05
C ASP A 63 -1.16 6.67 -2.79
N GLY A 64 -2.05 6.11 -2.00
CA GLY A 64 -2.01 4.70 -1.64
C GLY A 64 -3.18 4.27 -0.77
N ILE A 65 -3.32 2.96 -0.65
CA ILE A 65 -4.31 2.29 0.19
C ILE A 65 -3.55 1.51 1.25
N ILE A 66 -3.94 1.66 2.51
CA ILE A 66 -3.46 0.80 3.59
C ILE A 66 -4.34 -0.45 3.60
N GLY A 67 -3.76 -1.58 3.19
CA GLY A 67 -4.43 -2.87 3.14
C GLY A 67 -4.67 -3.47 4.52
N LEU A 68 -5.65 -4.38 4.61
CA LEU A 68 -5.97 -5.09 5.85
C LEU A 68 -4.83 -6.01 6.29
N ASP A 69 -4.05 -6.53 5.36
CA ASP A 69 -2.84 -7.31 5.62
C ASP A 69 -1.81 -6.53 6.46
N LEU A 70 -1.50 -5.28 6.07
CA LEU A 70 -0.61 -4.41 6.83
C LEU A 70 -1.21 -4.05 8.20
N LEU A 71 -2.52 -3.75 8.24
CA LEU A 71 -3.23 -3.45 9.48
C LEU A 71 -3.23 -4.63 10.46
N GLN A 72 -3.36 -5.85 9.95
CA GLN A 72 -3.29 -7.09 10.73
C GLN A 72 -1.88 -7.34 11.25
N GLU A 73 -0.86 -7.17 10.40
CA GLU A 73 0.55 -7.34 10.77
C GLU A 73 0.92 -6.44 11.95
N ILE A 74 0.44 -5.20 11.93
CA ILE A 74 0.71 -4.22 12.99
C ILE A 74 -0.31 -4.23 14.14
N LYS A 75 -1.31 -5.13 14.10
CA LYS A 75 -2.40 -5.24 15.09
C LYS A 75 -3.09 -3.90 15.37
N ALA A 76 -3.43 -3.18 14.29
CA ALA A 76 -4.04 -1.86 14.38
C ALA A 76 -5.42 -1.89 15.04
N ILE A 77 -5.67 -0.88 15.88
CA ILE A 77 -6.98 -0.46 16.36
C ILE A 77 -7.36 0.79 15.56
N ILE A 78 -8.47 0.71 14.83
CA ILE A 78 -8.95 1.83 14.01
C ILE A 78 -10.07 2.53 14.76
N ASN A 79 -9.84 3.79 15.15
CA ASN A 79 -10.88 4.64 15.69
C ASN A 79 -11.36 5.60 14.60
N ILE A 80 -12.54 5.30 14.05
CA ILE A 80 -13.13 6.04 12.93
C ILE A 80 -13.65 7.42 13.36
N ASP A 81 -14.17 7.55 14.58
CA ASP A 81 -14.70 8.82 15.09
C ASP A 81 -13.60 9.87 15.22
N MET A 82 -12.42 9.44 15.66
CA MET A 82 -11.24 10.30 15.83
C MET A 82 -10.32 10.30 14.61
N LEU A 83 -10.56 9.43 13.62
CA LEU A 83 -9.67 9.16 12.49
C LEU A 83 -8.23 8.86 12.94
N THR A 84 -8.10 7.99 13.93
CA THR A 84 -6.81 7.59 14.51
C THR A 84 -6.55 6.11 14.31
N LEU A 85 -5.27 5.78 14.20
CA LEU A 85 -4.76 4.42 14.13
C LEU A 85 -3.90 4.19 15.38
N ASP A 86 -4.43 3.43 16.32
CA ASP A 86 -3.77 3.03 17.56
C ASP A 86 -3.33 1.57 17.47
N MET A 87 -2.52 1.13 18.43
CA MET A 87 -1.86 -0.17 18.38
C MET A 87 -1.74 -0.70 19.80
N ASN A 88 -2.07 -1.98 19.99
CA ASN A 88 -1.82 -2.65 21.27
C ASN A 88 -0.35 -3.06 21.33
N CYS A 89 0.46 -2.28 22.03
CA CYS A 89 1.81 -2.66 22.45
C CYS A 89 1.76 -3.81 23.48
#